data_AF-A0A3B8YMR5-F1
#
_entry.id   AF-A0A3B8YMR5-F1
#
_cell.length_a   1.000
_cell.length_b   1.000
_cell.length_c   1.000
_cell.angle_alpha   90.00
_cell.angle_beta   90.00
_cell.angle_gamma   90.00
#
_symmetry.space_group_name_H-M   'P 1'
#
loop_
_entity.id
_entity.type
_entity.pdbx_description
1 polymer ?
#
loop_
_entity_poly.entity_id
_entity_poly.type
_entity_poly.pdbx_seq_one_letter_code
_entity_poly.pdbx_strand_id
1 'polypeptide(L)'
;MKVEVWTDIMCPYCYIGKIHYEQAMQQFAHADEVELVIKSFRLNPDLPGKGNGYSVVDYLLKTAGLPENKLKQMFAYIEQLAK
;
A
#
# COMPACT_ATOMS: atom_id res chain seq x y z
N MET A 1 -10.06 21.60 -6.21
CA MET A 1 -10.06 20.99 -4.86
C MET A 1 -8.76 20.23 -4.65
N LYS A 2 -8.10 20.34 -3.48
CA LYS A 2 -6.83 19.63 -3.21
C LYS A 2 -7.07 18.34 -2.43
N VAL A 3 -6.48 17.23 -2.87
CA VAL A 3 -6.51 15.91 -2.20
C VAL A 3 -5.07 15.49 -1.90
N GLU A 4 -4.75 15.27 -0.62
CA GLU A 4 -3.43 14.82 -0.20
C GLU A 4 -3.47 13.34 0.20
N VAL A 5 -2.60 12.52 -0.40
CA VAL A 5 -2.53 11.08 -0.14
C VAL A 5 -1.14 10.74 0.37
N TRP A 6 -1.09 10.22 1.60
CA TRP A 6 0.12 9.65 2.18
C TRP A 6 0.24 8.19 1.77
N THR A 7 1.39 7.82 1.22
CA THR A 7 1.62 6.47 0.70
C THR A 7 3.05 5.98 0.97
N ASP A 8 3.18 4.67 1.11
CA ASP A 8 4.44 3.94 1.19
C ASP A 8 4.49 2.91 0.05
N ILE A 9 5.65 2.74 -0.56
CA ILE A 9 5.90 1.76 -1.63
C ILE A 9 5.71 0.31 -1.18
N MET A 10 5.88 0.01 0.12
CA MET A 10 5.72 -1.34 0.67
C MET A 10 4.25 -1.65 1.05
N CYS A 11 3.34 -0.69 0.92
CA CYS A 11 1.95 -0.80 1.35
C CYS A 11 1.06 -1.34 0.21
N PRO A 12 0.62 -2.61 0.25
CA PRO A 12 -0.23 -3.16 -0.81
C PRO A 12 -1.59 -2.46 -0.89
N TYR A 13 -2.16 -2.05 0.25
CA TYR A 13 -3.42 -1.31 0.29
C TYR A 13 -3.31 0.08 -0.34
N CYS A 14 -2.14 0.71 -0.26
CA CYS A 14 -1.92 2.01 -0.85
C CYS A 14 -1.89 1.91 -2.39
N TYR A 15 -1.37 0.79 -2.93
CA TYR A 15 -1.46 0.47 -4.35
C TYR A 15 -2.92 0.21 -4.80
N ILE A 16 -3.67 -0.60 -4.05
CA ILE A 16 -5.09 -0.85 -4.32
C ILE A 16 -5.89 0.45 -4.28
N GLY A 17 -5.66 1.29 -3.25
CA GLY A 17 -6.28 2.60 -3.11
C GLY A 17 -5.97 3.53 -4.28
N LYS A 18 -4.76 3.50 -4.83
CA LYS A 18 -4.40 4.24 -6.05
C LYS A 18 -5.25 3.79 -7.24
N ILE A 19 -5.40 2.47 -7.44
CA ILE A 19 -6.22 1.93 -8.54
C ILE A 19 -7.68 2.40 -8.39
N HIS A 20 -8.26 2.27 -7.18
CA HIS A 20 -9.63 2.71 -6.93
C HIS A 20 -9.79 4.23 -7.13
N TYR A 21 -8.81 5.03 -6.70
CA TYR A 21 -8.81 6.47 -6.93
C TYR A 21 -8.81 6.79 -8.43
N GLU A 22 -7.94 6.15 -9.21
CA GLU A 22 -7.86 6.35 -10.66
C GLU A 22 -9.17 5.96 -11.36
N GLN A 23 -9.78 4.84 -10.96
CA GLN A 23 -11.08 4.40 -11.46
C GLN A 23 -12.21 5.39 -11.11
N ALA A 24 -12.19 5.95 -9.89
CA ALA A 24 -13.17 6.93 -9.46
C ALA A 24 -13.03 8.25 -10.24
N MET A 25 -11.79 8.70 -10.48
CA MET A 25 -11.53 9.92 -11.25
C MET A 25 -11.96 9.80 -12.72
N GLN A 26 -11.94 8.60 -13.32
CA GLN A 26 -12.48 8.38 -14.67
C GLN A 26 -14.00 8.60 -14.75
N GLN A 27 -14.72 8.48 -13.64
CA GLN A 27 -16.18 8.59 -13.57
C GLN A 27 -16.65 9.92 -12.95
N PHE A 28 -15.72 10.68 -12.36
CA PHE A 28 -16.02 11.92 -11.67
C PHE A 28 -15.99 13.10 -12.64
N ALA A 29 -17.13 13.79 -12.79
CA ALA A 29 -17.31 14.84 -13.79
C ALA A 29 -16.35 16.03 -13.67
N HIS A 30 -15.82 16.30 -12.48
CA HIS A 30 -14.92 17.41 -12.17
C HIS A 30 -13.50 16.93 -11.84
N ALA A 31 -13.07 15.79 -12.38
CA ALA A 31 -11.75 15.22 -12.06
C ALA A 31 -10.58 16.14 -12.43
N ASP A 32 -10.74 16.95 -13.47
CA ASP A 32 -9.78 17.97 -13.91
C ASP A 32 -9.64 19.14 -12.92
N GLU A 33 -10.62 19.33 -12.03
CA GLU A 33 -10.57 20.33 -10.95
C GLU A 33 -9.89 19.81 -9.68
N VAL A 34 -9.48 18.53 -9.65
CA VAL A 34 -8.83 17.89 -8.50
C VAL A 34 -7.31 17.94 -8.62
N GLU A 35 -6.65 18.60 -7.68
CA GLU A 35 -5.20 18.55 -7.51
C GLU A 35 -4.84 17.41 -6.55
N LEU A 36 -4.21 16.35 -7.07
CA LEU A 36 -3.69 15.25 -6.27
C LEU A 36 -2.25 15.51 -5.85
N VAL A 37 -2.00 15.52 -4.54
CA VAL A 37 -0.65 15.66 -3.97
C VAL A 37 -0.28 14.39 -3.22
N ILE A 38 0.76 13.70 -3.70
CA ILE A 38 1.31 12.52 -3.03
C ILE A 38 2.31 12.97 -1.96
N LYS A 39 2.17 12.40 -0.75
CA LYS A 39 3.06 12.60 0.39
C LYS A 39 3.73 11.29 0.77
N SER A 40 5.01 11.37 1.12
CA SER A 40 5.76 10.20 1.57
C SER A 40 5.30 9.77 2.96
N PHE A 41 5.12 8.47 3.14
CA PHE A 41 4.93 7.81 4.44
C PHE A 41 5.89 6.63 4.56
N ARG A 42 6.27 6.29 5.79
CA ARG A 42 7.07 5.09 6.09
C ARG A 42 6.30 4.23 7.09
N LEU A 43 5.85 3.05 6.65
CA LEU A 43 5.20 2.05 7.48
C LEU A 43 6.13 1.56 8.60
N ASN A 44 7.40 1.36 8.26
CA ASN A 44 8.45 1.13 9.25
C ASN A 44 9.63 2.08 8.98
N PRO A 45 9.77 3.17 9.77
CA PRO A 45 10.86 4.14 9.62
C PRO A 45 12.23 3.60 10.05
N ASP A 46 12.27 2.48 10.79
CA ASP A 46 13.49 1.88 11.34
C ASP A 46 14.09 0.82 10.40
N LEU A 47 13.45 0.53 9.27
CA LEU A 47 14.00 -0.38 8.27
C LEU A 47 15.31 0.18 7.69
N PRO A 48 16.40 -0.61 7.65
CA PRO A 48 17.67 -0.15 7.13
C PRO A 48 17.57 0.11 5.62
N GLY A 49 17.91 1.33 5.19
CA GLY A 49 17.76 1.77 3.79
C GLY A 49 18.84 1.27 2.81
N LYS A 50 19.77 0.43 3.25
CA LYS A 50 20.88 -0.10 2.42
C LYS A 50 21.01 -1.61 2.66
N GLY A 51 20.45 -2.41 1.76
CA GLY A 51 20.51 -3.88 1.80
C GLY A 51 19.87 -4.49 0.55
N ASN A 52 19.98 -5.81 0.38
CA ASN A 52 19.47 -6.55 -0.79
C ASN A 52 17.95 -6.83 -0.73
N GLY A 53 17.21 -6.03 0.06
CA GLY A 53 15.82 -6.33 0.42
C GLY A 53 15.70 -7.49 1.42
N TYR A 54 14.52 -7.61 2.03
CA TYR A 54 14.16 -8.71 2.92
C TYR A 54 12.96 -9.46 2.33
N SER A 55 12.89 -10.77 2.56
CA SER A 55 11.63 -11.50 2.35
C SER A 55 10.55 -10.88 3.22
N VAL A 56 9.45 -10.44 2.60
CA VAL A 56 8.31 -9.87 3.32
C VAL A 56 7.73 -10.90 4.30
N VAL A 57 7.71 -12.18 3.92
CA VAL A 57 7.26 -13.28 4.79
C VAL A 57 8.17 -13.35 6.03
N ASP A 58 9.49 -13.42 5.85
CA ASP A 58 10.42 -13.54 6.98
C ASP A 58 10.37 -12.31 7.88
N TYR A 59 10.24 -11.13 7.28
CA TYR A 59 10.10 -9.87 8.00
C TYR A 59 8.84 -9.88 8.88
N LEU A 60 7.68 -10.28 8.34
CA LEU A 60 6.42 -10.32 9.09
C LEU A 60 6.40 -11.45 10.13
N LEU A 61 6.99 -12.61 9.85
CA LEU A 61 7.16 -13.68 10.84
C LEU A 61 7.93 -13.17 12.08
N LYS A 62 9.00 -12.39 11.85
CA LYS A 62 9.87 -11.86 12.92
C LYS A 62 9.28 -10.65 13.65
N THR A 63 8.60 -9.76 12.93
CA THR A 63 8.17 -8.46 13.47
C THR A 63 6.71 -8.42 13.89
N ALA A 64 5.83 -9.11 13.17
CA ALA A 64 4.39 -9.10 13.44
C ALA A 64 3.92 -10.25 14.35
N GLY A 65 4.79 -11.24 14.63
CA GLY A 65 4.47 -12.39 15.47
C GLY A 65 3.33 -13.27 14.91
N LEU A 66 3.09 -13.19 13.60
CA LEU A 66 2.01 -13.91 12.93
C LEU A 66 2.49 -15.31 12.54
N PRO A 67 1.70 -16.37 12.76
CA PRO A 67 2.04 -17.70 12.25
C PRO A 67 1.93 -17.74 10.73
N GLU A 68 2.75 -18.58 10.08
CA GLU A 68 2.89 -18.62 8.62
C GLU A 68 1.56 -18.88 7.89
N ASN A 69 0.70 -19.73 8.45
CA ASN A 69 -0.63 -20.00 7.88
C ASN A 69 -1.51 -18.75 7.81
N LYS A 70 -1.43 -17.87 8.82
CA LYS A 70 -2.18 -16.61 8.87
C LYS A 70 -1.60 -15.59 7.89
N LEU A 71 -0.29 -15.57 7.68
CA LEU A 71 0.33 -14.73 6.63
C LEU A 71 -0.12 -15.14 5.23
N LYS A 72 -0.19 -16.44 4.94
CA LYS A 72 -0.69 -16.94 3.65
C LYS A 72 -2.15 -16.52 3.41
N GLN A 73 -3.00 -16.63 4.42
CA GLN A 73 -4.40 -16.18 4.34
C GLN A 73 -4.50 -14.66 4.12
N MET A 74 -3.65 -13.89 4.81
CA MET A 74 -3.62 -12.43 4.66
C MET A 74 -3.21 -12.01 3.24
N PHE A 75 -2.18 -12.63 2.65
CA PHE A 75 -1.79 -12.31 1.28
C PHE A 75 -2.84 -12.73 0.26
N ALA A 76 -3.44 -13.91 0.41
CA ALA A 76 -4.53 -14.34 -0.46
C ALA A 76 -5.73 -13.38 -0.42
N TYR A 77 -6.03 -12.82 0.76
CA TYR A 77 -7.08 -11.81 0.89
C TYR A 77 -6.72 -10.49 0.19
N ILE A 78 -5.49 -10.01 0.34
CA ILE A 78 -5.00 -8.80 -0.35
C ILE A 78 -5.06 -8.97 -1.87
N GLU A 79 -4.69 -10.14 -2.40
CA GLU A 79 -4.78 -10.44 -3.83
C GLU A 79 -6.23 -10.41 -4.35
N GLN A 80 -7.21 -10.79 -3.53
CA GLN A 80 -8.63 -10.68 -3.89
C GLN A 80 -9.10 -9.23 -3.95
N LEU A 81 -8.58 -8.37 -3.08
CA LEU A 81 -8.91 -6.93 -3.07
C LEU A 81 -8.27 -6.15 -4.22
N ALA A 82 -7.23 -6.70 -4.85
CA ALA A 82 -6.54 -6.06 -5.98
C ALA A 82 -7.17 -6.38 -7.35
N LYS A 83 -8.23 -7.20 -7.38
CA LYS A 83 -9.01 -7.53 -8.59
C LYS A 83 -10.11 -6.51 -8.81
#